data_AF-A0A933BG87-F1
#
_entry.id   AF-A0A933BG87-F1
#
_cell.length_a   1.000
_cell.length_b   1.000
_cell.length_c   1.000
_cell.angle_alpha   90.00
_cell.angle_beta   90.00
_cell.angle_gamma   90.00
#
_symmetry.space_group_name_H-M   'P 1'
#
loop_
_entity.id
_entity.type
_entity.pdbx_description
1 polymer ?
#
loop_
_entity_poly.entity_id
_entity_poly.type
_entity_poly.pdbx_seq_one_letter_code
_entity_poly.pdbx_strand_id
1 'polypeptide(L)' 'KLPEEFRIPIILSDMEGLPYGEIAEILACPKGTVKSRLFRGRKLLKELLKDYGP' A
#
# COMPACT_ATOMS: atom_id res chain seq x y z
N LYS A 1 -1.72 -2.85 -14.03
CA LYS A 1 -2.02 -3.66 -12.82
C LYS A 1 -1.03 -3.26 -11.72
N LEU A 2 -1.46 -3.01 -10.47
CA LEU A 2 -0.59 -2.51 -9.39
C LEU A 2 0.41 -3.59 -8.92
N PRO A 3 1.74 -3.32 -8.90
CA PRO A 3 2.73 -4.27 -8.38
C PRO A 3 2.46 -4.70 -6.95
N GLU A 4 2.82 -5.93 -6.64
CA GLU A 4 2.53 -6.55 -5.34
C GLU A 4 3.14 -5.79 -4.16
N GLU A 5 4.36 -5.29 -4.33
CA GLU A 5 5.05 -4.50 -3.31
C GLU A 5 4.31 -3.21 -2.92
N PHE A 6 3.39 -2.73 -3.75
CA PHE A 6 2.53 -1.58 -3.47
C PHE A 6 1.12 -2.01 -3.06
N ARG A 7 0.59 -3.06 -3.70
CA ARG A 7 -0.76 -3.59 -3.45
C ARG A 7 -0.91 -4.18 -2.05
N ILE A 8 0.03 -5.02 -1.61
CA ILE A 8 -0.09 -5.72 -0.31
C ILE A 8 -0.11 -4.75 0.87
N PRO A 9 0.81 -3.76 0.97
CA PRO A 9 0.72 -2.76 2.03
C PRO A 9 -0.62 -2.00 2.05
N ILE A 10 -1.18 -1.67 0.88
CA ILE A 10 -2.47 -0.99 0.79
C ILE A 10 -3.59 -1.86 1.35
N ILE A 11 -3.65 -3.14 0.99
CA ILE A 11 -4.68 -4.06 1.52
C ILE A 11 -4.56 -4.13 3.05
N LEU A 12 -3.37 -4.41 3.57
CA LEU A 12 -3.15 -4.55 5.01
C LEU A 12 -3.43 -3.26 5.79
N SER A 13 -3.12 -2.08 5.23
CA SER A 13 -3.36 -0.79 5.88
C SER A 13 -4.80 -0.30 5.72
N ASP A 14 -5.29 -0.25 4.49
CA ASP A 14 -6.49 0.51 4.13
C ASP A 14 -7.76 -0.36 4.16
N MET A 15 -7.61 -1.68 4.02
CA MET A 15 -8.73 -2.63 4.10
C MET A 15 -8.74 -3.37 5.44
N GLU A 16 -7.60 -3.89 5.89
CA GLU A 16 -7.50 -4.64 7.15
C GLU A 16 -7.21 -3.75 8.38
N GLY A 17 -6.84 -2.48 8.18
CA GLY A 17 -6.64 -1.53 9.28
C GLY A 17 -5.40 -1.79 10.13
N LEU A 18 -4.44 -2.61 9.67
CA LEU A 18 -3.28 -2.98 10.47
C LEU A 18 -2.34 -1.79 10.71
N PRO A 19 -1.76 -1.66 11.91
CA PRO A 19 -0.74 -0.65 12.18
C PRO A 19 0.51 -0.87 11.32
N TYR A 20 1.17 0.22 10.90
CA TYR A 20 2.36 0.12 10.04
C TYR A 20 3.53 -0.67 10.65
N GLY A 21 3.57 -0.84 11.99
CA GLY A 21 4.56 -1.69 12.66
C GLY A 21 4.33 -3.16 12.36
N GLU A 22 3.09 -3.63 12.51
CA GLU A 22 2.70 -5.01 12.21
C GLU A 22 2.87 -5.33 10.72
N ILE A 23 2.51 -4.39 9.83
CA ILE A 23 2.76 -4.53 8.39
C ILE A 23 4.26 -4.66 8.09
N ALA A 24 5.12 -3.93 8.81
CA ALA A 24 6.56 -4.00 8.63
C ALA A 24 7.12 -5.37 9.01
N GLU A 25 6.60 -5.97 10.08
CA GLU A 25 6.91 -7.33 10.52
C GLU A 25 6.43 -8.38 9.50
N ILE A 26 5.16 -8.32 9.07
CA ILE A 26 4.58 -9.24 8.08
C ILE A 26 5.38 -9.22 6.77
N LEU A 27 5.79 -8.03 6.32
CA LEU A 27 6.49 -7.86 5.05
C LEU A 27 8.01 -7.95 5.17
N ALA A 28 8.54 -8.27 6.36
CA ALA A 28 9.97 -8.34 6.67
C ALA A 28 10.74 -7.14 6.11
N CYS A 29 10.25 -5.92 6.36
CA CYS A 29 10.86 -4.69 5.85
C CYS A 29 10.79 -3.55 6.88
N PRO A 30 11.62 -2.49 6.75
CA PRO A 30 11.54 -1.35 7.65
C PRO A 30 10.16 -0.66 7.61
N LYS A 31 9.70 -0.14 8.76
CA LYS A 31 8.47 0.69 8.84
C LYS A 31 8.49 1.89 7.89
N GLY A 32 9.66 2.47 7.63
CA GLY A 32 9.83 3.53 6.62
C GLY A 32 9.55 3.04 5.19
N THR A 33 9.91 1.80 4.88
CA THR A 33 9.61 1.15 3.59
C THR A 33 8.11 0.99 3.41
N VAL A 34 7.38 0.54 4.44
CA VAL A 34 5.91 0.46 4.45
C VAL A 34 5.29 1.82 4.09
N LYS A 35 5.70 2.89 4.79
CA LYS A 35 5.22 4.26 4.50
C LYS A 35 5.50 4.67 3.05
N SER A 36 6.71 4.41 2.54
CA SER A 36 7.09 4.79 1.17
C SER A 36 6.34 3.98 0.10
N ARG A 37 6.04 2.70 0.38
CA ARG A 37 5.26 1.81 -0.50
C ARG A 37 3.80 2.21 -0.51
N LEU A 38 3.21 2.54 0.65
CA LEU A 38 1.85 3.06 0.74
C LEU A 38 1.69 4.38 -0.02
N PHE A 39 2.62 5.32 0.17
CA PHE A 39 2.56 6.61 -0.54
C PHE A 39 2.62 6.42 -2.06
N ARG A 40 3.61 5.67 -2.56
CA ARG A 40 3.76 5.40 -4.00
C ARG A 40 2.59 4.57 -4.54
N GLY A 41 2.18 3.55 -3.79
CA GLY A 41 1.11 2.65 -4.16
C GLY A 41 -0.24 3.34 -4.27
N ARG A 42 -0.63 4.18 -3.31
CA ARG A 42 -1.87 4.95 -3.37
C ARG A 42 -1.87 5.94 -4.54
N LYS A 43 -0.72 6.56 -4.85
CA LYS A 43 -0.58 7.41 -6.04
C LYS A 43 -0.81 6.59 -7.33
N LEU A 44 -0.14 5.45 -7.48
CA LEU A 44 -0.33 4.56 -8.63
C LEU A 44 -1.77 4.03 -8.73
N LEU A 45 -2.37 3.66 -7.61
CA LEU A 45 -3.75 3.19 -7.56
C LEU A 45 -4.72 4.29 -8.00
N LYS A 46 -4.52 5.53 -7.55
CA LYS A 46 -5.29 6.69 -8.01
C LYS A 46 -5.18 6.86 -9.53
N GLU A 47 -3.98 6.76 -10.09
CA GLU A 47 -3.78 6.85 -11.54
C GLU A 47 -4.50 5.73 -12.30
N LEU A 48 -4.49 4.50 -11.79
CA LEU A 48 -5.19 3.36 -12.38
C LEU A 48 -6.73 3.50 -12.31
N LEU A 49 -7.24 4.20 -11.30
CA LEU A 49 -8.67 4.42 -11.10
C LEU A 49 -9.18 5.70 -11.76
N LYS A 50 -8.32 6.51 -12.39
CA LYS A 50 -8.75 7.76 -13.07
C LYS A 50 -9.87 7.53 -14.08
N ASP A 51 -9.85 6.40 -14.77
CA ASP A 51 -10.84 6.05 -15.78
C ASP A 51 -12.05 5.30 -15.21
N TYR A 52 -12.04 4.97 -13.91
CA TYR A 52 -13.12 4.26 -13.22
C TYR A 52 -14.18 5.18 -12.58
N GLY A 53 -13.99 6.51 -12.68
CA GLY A 53 -15.02 7.52 -12.38
C GLY A 53 -14.96 8.15 -10.97
N PRO A 54 -15.66 9.29 -10.75
CA PRO A 54 -15.84 9.93 -9.44
C PRO A 54 -16.78 9.15 -8.51
#